data_AF-A0A4Q3ERX0-F1
#
_entry.id   AF-A0A4Q3ERX0-F1
#
_cell.length_a   1.000
_cell.length_b   1.000
_cell.length_c   1.000
_cell.angle_alpha   90.00
_cell.angle_beta   90.00
_cell.angle_gamma   90.00
#
_symmetry.space_group_name_H-M   'P 1'
#
loop_
_entity.id
_entity.type
_entity.pdbx_description
1 polymer ?
#
loop_
_entity_poly.entity_id
_entity_poly.type
_entity_poly.pdbx_seq_one_letter_code
_entity_poly.pdbx_strand_id
1 'polypeptide(L)'
;MKHLGTILILAICIAACNSETKQQAENKKLEQIVKTQPAGTIIAADSIPYNKLNNFHFAVTVKTTEASDKGTYAIETTMGHNTAASKFTMPRGAENVVPVMHRVADSTAFIIGFYYGSDTTFYDYYQVNAIMDNIEMKYTKAYRLK
;
A
#
# COMPACT_ATOMS: atom_id res chain seq x y z
N MET A 1 -61.89 29.69 17.10
CA MET A 1 -61.13 28.82 18.03
C MET A 1 -59.83 28.47 17.32
N LYS A 2 -58.76 29.22 17.59
CA LYS A 2 -57.61 28.90 18.48
C LYS A 2 -56.56 27.99 17.80
N HIS A 3 -55.35 28.54 17.74
CA HIS A 3 -54.06 28.00 17.28
C HIS A 3 -53.67 26.64 17.87
N LEU A 4 -52.80 25.91 17.14
CA LEU A 4 -51.59 25.17 17.55
C LEU A 4 -51.35 24.10 16.45
N GLY A 5 -50.30 24.08 15.64
CA GLY A 5 -48.88 24.26 15.97
C GLY A 5 -48.26 22.88 16.20
N THR A 6 -47.43 22.39 15.27
CA THR A 6 -46.19 21.64 15.57
C THR A 6 -45.30 21.64 14.33
N ILE A 7 -44.11 22.19 14.53
CA ILE A 7 -42.97 22.36 13.63
C ILE A 7 -42.12 21.07 13.68
N LEU A 8 -41.23 20.93 12.69
CA LEU A 8 -39.95 20.20 12.76
C LEU A 8 -39.99 18.72 12.32
N ILE A 9 -39.34 18.42 11.20
CA ILE A 9 -38.06 17.69 11.12
C ILE A 9 -37.49 17.97 9.71
N LEU A 10 -36.67 19.01 9.64
CA LEU A 10 -35.72 19.26 8.56
C LEU A 10 -34.35 19.26 9.22
N ALA A 11 -33.60 18.17 9.11
CA ALA A 11 -32.14 18.09 9.25
C ALA A 11 -31.71 16.64 9.49
N ILE A 12 -31.67 15.80 8.45
CA ILE A 12 -30.80 14.63 8.46
C ILE A 12 -30.11 14.57 7.10
N CYS A 13 -28.79 14.37 7.12
CA CYS A 13 -27.88 14.05 6.01
C CYS A 13 -27.00 15.18 5.43
N ILE A 14 -26.41 16.04 6.26
CA ILE A 14 -25.18 16.78 5.88
C ILE A 14 -24.01 16.38 6.80
N ALA A 15 -23.71 15.10 6.88
CA ALA A 15 -22.56 14.58 7.63
C ALA A 15 -21.76 13.53 6.85
N ALA A 16 -21.75 13.62 5.51
CA ALA A 16 -21.03 12.67 4.65
C ALA A 16 -19.91 13.30 3.81
N CYS A 17 -19.50 14.55 4.07
CA CYS A 17 -18.61 15.29 3.17
C CYS A 17 -17.23 15.67 3.75
N ASN A 18 -16.73 14.98 4.78
CA ASN A 18 -15.41 15.31 5.36
C ASN A 18 -14.40 14.15 5.38
N SER A 19 -14.77 12.97 4.90
CA SER A 19 -13.87 11.80 4.90
C SER A 19 -12.92 11.78 3.70
N GLU A 20 -13.37 12.25 2.53
CA GLU A 20 -12.61 12.20 1.28
C GLU A 20 -11.38 13.13 1.29
N THR A 21 -11.47 14.27 1.98
CA THR A 21 -10.41 15.30 1.95
C THR A 21 -9.14 14.89 2.68
N LYS A 22 -9.24 14.06 3.74
CA LYS A 22 -8.07 13.63 4.50
C LYS A 22 -7.23 12.59 3.75
N GLN A 23 -7.90 11.60 3.15
CA GLN A 23 -7.22 10.54 2.41
C GLN A 23 -6.58 11.07 1.12
N GLN A 24 -7.22 12.04 0.45
CA GLN A 24 -6.66 12.70 -0.73
C GLN A 24 -5.43 13.59 -0.42
N ALA A 25 -5.41 14.25 0.74
CA ALA A 25 -4.25 15.04 1.17
C ALA A 25 -3.06 14.15 1.55
N GLU A 26 -3.31 12.99 2.15
CA GLU A 26 -2.29 12.00 2.50
C GLU A 26 -1.70 11.34 1.23
N ASN A 27 -2.54 10.97 0.27
CA ASN A 27 -2.10 10.42 -1.02
C ASN A 27 -1.27 11.43 -1.82
N LYS A 28 -1.68 12.71 -1.89
CA LYS A 28 -0.88 13.76 -2.55
C LYS A 28 0.46 14.02 -1.85
N LYS A 29 0.49 13.95 -0.52
CA LYS A 29 1.74 14.05 0.26
C LYS A 29 2.68 12.89 -0.05
N LEU A 30 2.15 11.67 -0.22
CA LEU A 30 2.92 10.49 -0.60
C LEU A 30 3.46 10.59 -2.04
N GLU A 31 2.66 10.99 -3.03
CA GLU A 31 3.11 11.19 -4.42
C GLU A 31 4.30 12.19 -4.53
N GLN A 32 4.33 13.22 -3.68
CA GLN A 32 5.43 14.19 -3.64
C GLN A 32 6.71 13.63 -2.97
N ILE A 33 6.58 12.64 -2.08
CA ILE A 33 7.69 12.03 -1.35
C ILE A 33 8.58 11.22 -2.29
N VAL A 34 8.03 10.44 -3.23
CA VAL A 34 8.81 9.52 -4.08
C VAL A 34 9.83 10.20 -4.99
N LYS A 35 9.53 11.38 -5.53
CA LYS A 35 10.46 12.10 -6.43
C LYS A 35 11.67 12.72 -5.72
N THR A 36 11.62 12.81 -4.40
CA THR A 36 12.60 13.55 -3.60
C THR A 36 13.40 12.67 -2.65
N GLN A 37 13.04 11.40 -2.48
CA GLN A 37 13.79 10.50 -1.60
C GLN A 37 15.10 10.03 -2.24
N PRO A 38 16.21 10.00 -1.48
CA PRO A 38 17.43 9.34 -1.94
C PRO A 38 17.20 7.84 -2.12
N ALA A 39 18.01 7.20 -2.97
CA ALA A 39 18.00 5.74 -3.12
C ALA A 39 18.29 5.04 -1.78
N GLY A 40 17.64 3.90 -1.54
CA GLY A 40 17.74 3.13 -0.30
C GLY A 40 16.75 3.54 0.80
N THR A 41 15.95 4.59 0.58
CA THR A 41 14.92 5.02 1.54
C THR A 41 13.82 3.98 1.65
N ILE A 42 13.52 3.55 2.87
CA ILE A 42 12.41 2.63 3.16
C ILE A 42 11.09 3.39 3.02
N ILE A 43 10.22 2.91 2.13
CA ILE A 43 8.89 3.52 1.88
C ILE A 43 7.74 2.63 2.34
N ALA A 44 7.99 1.32 2.52
CA ALA A 44 7.10 0.41 3.21
C ALA A 44 7.93 -0.69 3.88
N ALA A 45 7.59 -1.06 5.10
CA ALA A 45 8.23 -2.17 5.80
C ALA A 45 7.26 -2.77 6.80
N ASP A 46 7.24 -4.10 6.88
CA ASP A 46 6.39 -4.82 7.82
C ASP A 46 6.88 -6.27 8.02
N SER A 47 6.39 -6.92 9.08
CA SER A 47 6.75 -8.30 9.40
C SER A 47 5.64 -9.12 10.05
N ILE A 48 5.65 -10.42 9.77
CA ILE A 48 4.73 -11.43 10.31
C ILE A 48 5.55 -12.45 11.11
N PRO A 49 5.24 -12.71 12.39
CA PRO A 49 5.85 -13.80 13.13
C PRO A 49 5.51 -15.15 12.48
N TYR A 50 6.49 -15.98 12.12
CA TYR A 50 6.24 -17.29 11.50
C TYR A 50 6.73 -18.48 12.35
N ASN A 51 7.72 -18.27 13.24
CA ASN A 51 8.18 -19.30 14.17
C ASN A 51 8.40 -18.68 15.55
N LYS A 52 7.43 -18.91 16.45
CA LYS A 52 7.46 -18.35 17.81
C LYS A 52 8.56 -18.94 18.69
N LEU A 53 8.93 -20.21 18.47
CA LEU A 53 9.97 -20.87 19.28
C LEU A 53 11.34 -20.21 19.07
N ASN A 54 11.63 -19.84 17.82
CA ASN A 54 12.89 -19.23 17.43
C ASN A 54 12.81 -17.69 17.30
N ASN A 55 11.65 -17.08 17.61
CA ASN A 55 11.36 -15.66 17.37
C ASN A 55 11.61 -15.21 15.92
N PHE A 56 11.42 -16.10 14.95
CA PHE A 56 11.63 -15.75 13.55
C PHE A 56 10.41 -15.06 12.95
N HIS A 57 10.74 -14.09 12.09
CA HIS A 57 9.78 -13.27 11.37
C HIS A 57 9.99 -13.43 9.86
N PHE A 58 8.89 -13.32 9.14
CA PHE A 58 8.87 -13.06 7.72
C PHE A 58 8.70 -11.55 7.55
N ALA A 59 9.74 -10.86 7.09
CA ALA A 59 9.74 -9.41 6.94
C ALA A 59 9.92 -9.01 5.48
N VAL A 60 9.20 -7.98 5.05
CA VAL A 60 9.31 -7.39 3.72
C VAL A 60 9.60 -5.90 3.87
N THR A 61 10.56 -5.43 3.10
CA THR A 61 10.95 -4.01 3.02
C THR A 61 10.97 -3.58 1.56
N VAL A 62 10.28 -2.49 1.25
CA VAL A 62 10.30 -1.81 -0.04
C VAL A 62 11.14 -0.55 0.09
N LYS A 63 12.11 -0.40 -0.81
CA LYS A 63 13.04 0.73 -0.82
C LYS A 63 13.04 1.44 -2.17
N THR A 64 13.31 2.73 -2.13
CA THR A 64 13.64 3.50 -3.34
C THR A 64 14.94 3.00 -3.96
N THR A 65 15.04 3.08 -5.28
CA THR A 65 16.26 2.93 -6.07
C THR A 65 16.60 4.23 -6.80
N GLU A 66 17.73 4.26 -7.51
CA GLU A 66 18.08 5.35 -8.44
C GLU A 66 17.06 5.52 -9.59
N ALA A 67 16.24 4.50 -9.86
CA ALA A 67 15.19 4.52 -10.89
C ALA A 67 13.77 4.62 -10.29
N SER A 68 13.62 5.11 -9.06
CA SER A 68 12.31 5.30 -8.42
C SER A 68 11.47 6.36 -9.11
N ASP A 69 12.11 7.36 -9.71
CA ASP A 69 11.46 8.37 -10.56
C ASP A 69 10.82 7.77 -11.82
N LYS A 70 11.27 6.57 -12.21
CA LYS A 70 10.73 5.73 -13.28
C LYS A 70 9.89 4.57 -12.72
N GLY A 71 9.49 4.64 -11.45
CA GLY A 71 8.64 3.65 -10.80
C GLY A 71 9.32 2.33 -10.47
N THR A 72 10.66 2.26 -10.42
CA THR A 72 11.36 1.02 -10.05
C THR A 72 11.82 1.04 -8.59
N TYR A 73 11.41 0.03 -7.85
CA TYR A 73 11.68 -0.12 -6.42
C TYR A 73 12.42 -1.41 -6.12
N ALA A 74 13.22 -1.39 -5.06
CA ALA A 74 13.87 -2.57 -4.53
C ALA A 74 12.98 -3.21 -3.48
N ILE A 75 13.01 -4.53 -3.42
CA ILE A 75 12.37 -5.30 -2.38
C ILE A 75 13.40 -6.19 -1.71
N GLU A 76 13.41 -6.18 -0.39
CA GLU A 76 14.21 -7.06 0.45
C GLU A 76 13.26 -7.83 1.34
N THR A 77 13.46 -9.13 1.43
CA THR A 77 12.64 -10.03 2.22
C THR A 77 13.54 -10.90 3.08
N THR A 78 13.16 -11.08 4.34
CA THR A 78 13.84 -12.01 5.23
C THR A 78 12.83 -13.02 5.80
N MET A 79 13.26 -14.26 5.94
CA MET A 79 12.49 -15.33 6.58
C MET A 79 13.45 -16.19 7.39
N GLY A 80 13.51 -15.92 8.70
CA GLY A 80 14.50 -16.54 9.58
C GLY A 80 15.91 -16.18 9.11
N HIS A 81 16.68 -17.19 8.69
CA HIS A 81 18.03 -17.00 8.16
C HIS A 81 18.07 -16.74 6.64
N ASN A 82 16.96 -16.98 5.94
CA ASN A 82 16.89 -16.80 4.49
C ASN A 82 16.65 -15.33 4.16
N THR A 83 17.38 -14.80 3.19
CA THR A 83 17.17 -13.46 2.64
C THR A 83 17.01 -13.55 1.14
N ALA A 84 16.13 -12.71 0.59
CA ALA A 84 15.92 -12.58 -0.83
C ALA A 84 15.78 -11.10 -1.19
N ALA A 85 16.28 -10.73 -2.36
CA ALA A 85 16.15 -9.39 -2.90
C ALA A 85 15.68 -9.45 -4.35
N SER A 86 14.86 -8.49 -4.74
CA SER A 86 14.41 -8.32 -6.11
C SER A 86 14.16 -6.84 -6.40
N LYS A 87 13.71 -6.54 -7.61
CA LYS A 87 13.15 -5.24 -8.00
C LYS A 87 11.82 -5.45 -8.68
N PHE A 88 10.92 -4.50 -8.51
CA PHE A 88 9.70 -4.43 -9.30
C PHE A 88 9.53 -3.04 -9.91
N THR A 89 8.86 -2.97 -11.05
CA THR A 89 8.59 -1.72 -11.76
C THR A 89 7.09 -1.50 -11.81
N MET A 90 6.66 -0.33 -11.36
CA MET A 90 5.27 0.11 -11.39
C MET A 90 4.70 0.05 -12.82
N PRO A 91 3.39 -0.21 -12.97
CA PRO A 91 2.79 -0.28 -14.28
C PRO A 91 2.84 1.07 -14.98
N ARG A 92 2.78 1.03 -16.31
CA ARG A 92 2.81 2.25 -17.12
C ARG A 92 1.67 3.19 -16.74
N GLY A 93 2.00 4.46 -16.48
CA GLY A 93 1.08 5.49 -16.00
C GLY A 93 1.01 5.63 -14.48
N ALA A 94 1.62 4.73 -13.70
CA ALA A 94 1.77 4.83 -12.24
C ALA A 94 3.23 4.92 -11.78
N GLU A 95 4.15 5.36 -12.65
CA GLU A 95 5.57 5.47 -12.32
C GLU A 95 5.85 6.45 -11.18
N ASN A 96 4.95 7.41 -10.96
CA ASN A 96 5.06 8.44 -9.92
C ASN A 96 4.26 8.12 -8.66
N VAL A 97 3.66 6.93 -8.58
CA VAL A 97 2.81 6.52 -7.45
C VAL A 97 3.65 5.77 -6.43
N VAL A 98 3.41 6.03 -5.16
CA VAL A 98 4.09 5.32 -4.07
C VAL A 98 3.50 3.92 -3.91
N PRO A 99 4.32 2.86 -3.95
CA PRO A 99 3.83 1.53 -3.61
C PRO A 99 3.40 1.49 -2.15
N VAL A 100 2.28 0.82 -1.91
CA VAL A 100 1.71 0.57 -0.58
C VAL A 100 1.70 -0.93 -0.34
N MET A 101 1.98 -1.35 0.89
CA MET A 101 2.05 -2.75 1.26
C MET A 101 0.95 -3.13 2.24
N HIS A 102 0.24 -4.21 1.95
CA HIS A 102 -0.79 -4.81 2.81
C HIS A 102 -0.41 -6.25 3.19
N ARG A 103 -0.74 -6.64 4.41
CA ARG A 103 -0.70 -8.05 4.84
C ARG A 103 -1.86 -8.82 4.20
N VAL A 104 -1.60 -10.05 3.79
CA VAL A 104 -2.66 -11.00 3.43
C VAL A 104 -3.15 -11.68 4.70
N ALA A 105 -4.45 -11.61 4.96
CA ALA A 105 -5.05 -12.27 6.12
C ALA A 105 -4.81 -13.79 6.08
N ASP A 106 -4.54 -14.37 7.24
CA ASP A 106 -4.35 -15.82 7.42
C ASP A 106 -3.27 -16.44 6.52
N SER A 107 -2.29 -15.65 6.09
CA SER A 107 -1.19 -16.08 5.23
C SER A 107 0.13 -15.41 5.62
N THR A 108 1.24 -16.07 5.32
CA THR A 108 2.59 -15.49 5.47
C THR A 108 2.96 -14.75 4.18
N ALA A 109 2.14 -13.76 3.81
CA ALA A 109 2.27 -13.05 2.55
C ALA A 109 1.98 -11.55 2.68
N PHE A 110 2.61 -10.78 1.80
CA PHE A 110 2.38 -9.36 1.60
C PHE A 110 1.99 -9.09 0.15
N ILE A 111 1.04 -8.20 -0.06
CA ILE A 111 0.71 -7.62 -1.36
C ILE A 111 1.23 -6.20 -1.38
N ILE A 112 1.99 -5.88 -2.42
CA ILE A 112 2.41 -4.55 -2.78
C ILE A 112 1.55 -4.09 -3.95
N GLY A 113 0.90 -2.96 -3.76
CA GLY A 113 -0.01 -2.36 -4.70
C GLY A 113 0.08 -0.85 -4.65
N PHE A 114 -0.97 -0.18 -5.10
CA PHE A 114 -1.00 1.28 -5.15
C PHE A 114 -2.43 1.82 -5.21
N TYR A 115 -2.56 3.12 -4.92
CA TYR A 115 -3.77 3.90 -5.17
C TYR A 115 -3.52 4.85 -6.35
N TYR A 116 -4.52 5.11 -7.18
CA TYR A 116 -4.33 5.89 -8.39
C TYR A 116 -5.28 7.09 -8.49
N GLY A 117 -4.71 8.29 -8.58
CA GLY A 117 -5.47 9.53 -8.73
C GLY A 117 -6.36 9.82 -7.52
N SER A 118 -7.67 9.92 -7.73
CA SER A 118 -8.66 10.11 -6.67
C SER A 118 -9.39 8.83 -6.26
N ASP A 119 -9.07 7.71 -6.90
CA ASP A 119 -9.66 6.42 -6.59
C ASP A 119 -9.10 5.90 -5.25
N THR A 120 -9.99 5.35 -4.42
CA THR A 120 -9.66 4.72 -3.14
C THR A 120 -9.48 3.20 -3.26
N THR A 121 -9.69 2.66 -4.46
CA THR A 121 -9.45 1.24 -4.77
C THR A 121 -7.96 0.93 -4.64
N PHE A 122 -7.63 -0.12 -3.89
CA PHE A 122 -6.29 -0.65 -3.83
C PHE A 122 -6.04 -1.59 -5.01
N TYR A 123 -5.00 -1.30 -5.80
CA TYR A 123 -4.62 -2.08 -6.96
C TYR A 123 -3.49 -3.04 -6.61
N ASP A 124 -3.82 -4.29 -6.27
CA ASP A 124 -2.82 -5.35 -6.04
C ASP A 124 -1.94 -5.51 -7.27
N TYR A 125 -0.62 -5.61 -7.11
CA TYR A 125 0.27 -5.64 -8.26
C TYR A 125 1.43 -6.64 -8.14
N TYR A 126 2.07 -6.70 -6.97
CA TYR A 126 3.21 -7.56 -6.71
C TYR A 126 3.00 -8.27 -5.37
N GLN A 127 3.31 -9.55 -5.28
CA GLN A 127 3.13 -10.34 -4.08
C GLN A 127 4.45 -10.96 -3.64
N VAL A 128 4.69 -10.94 -2.34
CA VAL A 128 5.76 -11.69 -1.67
C VAL A 128 5.09 -12.71 -0.76
N ASN A 129 5.48 -13.98 -0.89
CA ASN A 129 4.93 -15.06 -0.09
C ASN A 129 6.05 -15.92 0.50
N ALA A 130 5.86 -16.39 1.72
CA ALA A 130 6.65 -17.42 2.33
C ALA A 130 5.92 -18.77 2.22
N ILE A 131 6.50 -19.72 1.47
CA ILE A 131 5.92 -21.06 1.27
C ILE A 131 6.98 -22.10 1.60
N MET A 132 6.76 -22.91 2.63
CA MET A 132 7.62 -24.06 3.00
C MET A 132 9.12 -23.69 2.97
N ASP A 133 9.50 -22.68 3.75
CA ASP A 133 10.88 -22.14 3.83
C ASP A 133 11.45 -21.49 2.55
N ASN A 134 10.63 -21.31 1.51
CA ASN A 134 10.98 -20.54 0.31
C ASN A 134 10.32 -19.16 0.32
N ILE A 135 10.99 -18.18 -0.30
CA ILE A 135 10.42 -16.87 -0.62
C ILE A 135 10.02 -16.86 -2.09
N GLU A 136 8.74 -16.69 -2.37
CA GLU A 136 8.20 -16.47 -3.72
C GLU A 136 7.88 -14.99 -3.91
N MET A 137 8.28 -14.43 -5.05
CA MET A 137 7.99 -13.06 -5.44
C MET A 137 7.44 -13.04 -6.86
N LYS A 138 6.27 -12.42 -7.07
CA LYS A 138 5.64 -12.39 -8.40
C LYS A 138 4.76 -11.16 -8.63
N TYR A 139 4.63 -10.78 -9.90
CA TYR A 139 3.53 -9.91 -10.33
C TYR A 139 2.22 -10.70 -10.31
N THR A 140 1.17 -10.10 -9.76
CA THR A 140 -0.16 -10.73 -9.66
C THR A 140 -1.10 -10.28 -10.77
N LYS A 141 -0.93 -9.03 -11.25
CA LYS A 141 -1.79 -8.39 -12.25
C LYS A 141 -0.94 -7.51 -13.17
N ALA A 142 -1.45 -7.24 -14.37
CA ALA A 142 -0.87 -6.29 -15.31
C ALA A 142 -1.82 -5.11 -15.48
N TYR A 143 -1.29 -3.88 -15.33
CA TYR A 143 -2.06 -2.66 -15.51
C TYR A 143 -1.44 -1.76 -16.57
N ARG A 144 -2.29 -0.93 -17.17
CA ARG A 144 -1.89 0.19 -18.00
C ARG A 144 -2.84 1.33 -17.73
N LEU A 145 -2.30 2.39 -17.14
CA LEU A 145 -3.05 3.57 -16.74
C LEU A 145 -2.87 4.67 -17.80
N LYS A 146 -3.79 5.62 -17.84
CA LYS A 146 -3.87 6.66 -18.87
C LYS A 146 -3.29 7.97 -18.38
#